data_AF-A0A3B0PRI8-F1
#
_entry.id   AF-A0A3B0PRI8-F1
#
_cell.length_a   1.000
_cell.length_b   1.000
_cell.length_c   1.000
_cell.angle_alpha   90.00
_cell.angle_beta   90.00
_cell.angle_gamma   90.00
#
_symmetry.space_group_name_H-M   'P 1'
#
loop_
_entity.id
_entity.type
_entity.pdbx_description
1 polymer ?
#
loop_
_entity_poly.entity_id
_entity_poly.type
_entity_poly.pdbx_seq_one_letter_code
_entity_poly.pdbx_strand_id
1 'polypeptide(L)'
;MIQEGNKILFETVLTLKNTSENIYFEKDQNDYDKLNYLAGNNLHNVNNVAFEATTKAHTEVGNVPNIHLLFDSFNEETLGALFMFFERALTMSAYLLGVNPFNQPGVEVYKKNMFSILEKK
;
A
#
# COMPACT_ATOMS: atom_id res chain seq x y z
N MET A 1 -10.24 12.82 4.71
CA MET A 1 -10.71 11.47 5.12
C MET A 1 -9.73 10.78 6.05
N ILE A 2 -8.46 10.59 5.68
CA ILE A 2 -7.48 9.92 6.55
C ILE A 2 -7.07 10.84 7.73
N GLN A 3 -6.59 12.04 7.42
CA GLN A 3 -6.10 12.99 8.42
C GLN A 3 -7.16 13.42 9.43
N GLU A 4 -8.34 13.84 8.95
CA GLU A 4 -9.39 14.48 9.78
C GLU A 4 -10.65 13.62 9.95
N GLY A 5 -10.73 12.46 9.29
CA GLY A 5 -11.91 11.61 9.39
C GLY A 5 -11.90 10.71 10.63
N ASN A 6 -12.83 9.76 10.62
CA ASN A 6 -13.03 8.82 11.72
C ASN A 6 -11.78 7.98 12.01
N LYS A 7 -11.45 7.84 13.29
CA LYS A 7 -10.25 7.13 13.78
C LYS A 7 -10.48 5.61 13.88
N ILE A 8 -10.86 5.03 12.74
CA ILE A 8 -11.12 3.59 12.56
C ILE A 8 -10.25 2.97 11.47
N LEU A 9 -9.28 3.75 10.95
CA LEU A 9 -8.37 3.36 9.88
C LEU A 9 -6.96 3.20 10.45
N PHE A 10 -6.19 2.32 9.81
CA PHE A 10 -4.73 2.26 9.91
C PHE A 10 -4.19 2.07 8.50
N GLU A 11 -2.91 2.36 8.30
CA GLU A 11 -2.24 2.24 7.01
C GLU A 11 -1.12 1.21 7.09
N THR A 12 -0.99 0.39 6.03
CA THR A 12 0.20 -0.43 5.79
C THR A 12 0.80 0.04 4.47
N VAL A 13 1.95 0.69 4.52
CA VAL A 13 2.61 1.28 3.36
C VAL A 13 3.78 0.40 2.95
N LEU A 14 3.85 0.07 1.66
CA LEU A 14 4.97 -0.64 1.07
C LEU A 14 5.84 0.38 0.32
N THR A 15 7.14 0.38 0.58
CA THR A 15 8.07 1.24 -0.16
C THR A 15 9.25 0.45 -0.68
N LEU A 16 9.75 0.88 -1.83
CA LEU A 16 10.95 0.33 -2.45
C LEU A 16 12.18 1.10 -1.97
N LYS A 17 13.24 0.39 -1.60
CA LYS A 17 14.52 1.02 -1.22
C LYS A 17 15.30 1.47 -2.45
N ASN A 18 15.53 0.57 -3.42
CA ASN A 18 16.32 0.84 -4.61
C ASN A 18 15.47 0.71 -5.88
N THR A 19 15.33 1.80 -6.63
CA THR A 19 14.68 1.77 -7.94
C THR A 19 15.66 1.31 -9.03
N SER A 20 15.18 0.55 -10.02
CA SER A 20 15.98 0.12 -11.18
C SER A 20 16.25 1.28 -12.15
N GLU A 21 15.32 2.24 -12.21
CA GLU A 21 15.41 3.42 -13.07
C GLU A 21 14.94 4.65 -12.31
N ASN A 22 15.42 5.82 -12.71
CA ASN A 22 15.06 7.07 -12.04
C ASN A 22 15.04 8.23 -13.01
N ILE A 23 14.25 9.24 -12.68
CA ILE A 23 14.10 10.48 -13.43
C ILE A 23 14.72 11.60 -12.60
N TYR A 24 15.64 12.35 -13.18
CA TYR A 24 16.24 13.51 -12.54
C TYR A 24 15.47 14.76 -12.91
N PHE A 25 15.26 15.63 -11.93
CA PHE A 25 14.65 16.93 -12.16
C PHE A 25 15.72 17.89 -12.69
N GLU A 26 15.47 18.41 -13.88
CA GLU A 26 16.29 19.44 -14.49
C GLU A 26 15.83 20.84 -14.04
N LYS A 27 16.73 21.80 -14.15
CA LYS A 27 16.42 23.20 -13.86
C LYS A 27 15.82 23.86 -15.10
N ASP A 28 14.64 24.46 -14.97
CA ASP A 28 14.03 25.31 -16.00
C ASP A 28 14.50 26.76 -15.82
N GLN A 29 14.84 27.45 -16.91
CA GLN A 29 15.31 28.84 -16.85
C GLN A 29 14.23 29.83 -16.39
N ASN A 30 12.97 29.59 -16.75
CA ASN A 30 11.85 30.47 -16.48
C ASN A 30 11.15 30.19 -15.15
N ASP A 31 11.23 28.94 -14.65
CA ASP A 31 10.68 28.52 -13.34
C ASP A 31 9.20 28.90 -13.12
N TYR A 32 8.38 28.82 -14.17
CA TYR A 32 6.98 29.25 -14.11
C TYR A 32 6.15 28.46 -13.10
N ASP A 33 6.51 27.19 -12.88
CA ASP A 33 5.87 26.28 -11.90
C ASP A 33 6.49 26.39 -10.49
N LYS A 34 7.60 27.10 -10.35
CA LYS A 34 8.39 27.23 -9.12
C LYS A 34 8.92 25.89 -8.60
N LEU A 35 9.14 24.91 -9.47
CA LEU A 35 9.64 23.58 -9.10
C LEU A 35 11.17 23.45 -9.17
N ASN A 36 11.90 24.51 -9.54
CA ASN A 36 13.37 24.48 -9.56
C ASN A 36 14.04 24.10 -8.22
N TYR A 37 13.34 24.19 -7.09
CA TYR A 37 13.87 23.69 -5.80
C TYR A 37 14.05 22.16 -5.78
N LEU A 38 13.40 21.44 -6.71
CA LEU A 38 13.59 20.01 -6.92
C LEU A 38 14.77 19.69 -7.84
N ALA A 39 15.32 20.68 -8.55
CA ALA A 39 16.40 20.46 -9.52
C ALA A 39 17.64 19.83 -8.87
N GLY A 40 18.24 18.84 -9.55
CA GLY A 40 19.35 18.04 -9.02
C GLY A 40 18.91 16.91 -8.08
N ASN A 41 17.62 16.85 -7.72
CA ASN A 41 17.02 15.71 -7.07
C ASN A 41 16.53 14.69 -8.11
N ASN A 42 16.09 13.52 -7.66
CA ASN A 42 15.48 12.50 -8.48
C ASN A 42 14.08 12.10 -7.96
N LEU A 43 13.25 11.55 -8.84
CA LEU A 43 11.85 11.22 -8.55
C LEU A 43 11.72 10.26 -7.37
N HIS A 44 12.59 9.24 -7.28
CA HIS A 44 12.57 8.29 -6.16
C HIS A 44 12.76 8.99 -4.81
N ASN A 45 13.73 9.89 -4.71
CA ASN A 45 13.98 10.63 -3.48
C ASN A 45 12.84 11.60 -3.14
N VAL A 46 12.31 12.33 -4.13
CA VAL A 46 11.15 13.21 -3.91
C VAL A 46 9.92 12.40 -3.45
N ASN A 47 9.70 11.21 -4.03
CA ASN A 47 8.62 10.32 -3.61
C ASN A 47 8.82 9.79 -2.18
N ASN A 48 10.04 9.47 -1.78
CA ASN A 48 10.35 9.07 -0.41
C ASN A 48 10.14 10.21 0.61
N VAL A 49 10.51 11.44 0.24
CA VAL A 49 10.21 12.63 1.06
C VAL A 49 8.70 12.83 1.21
N ALA A 50 7.93 12.63 0.13
CA ALA A 50 6.46 12.69 0.19
C ALA A 50 5.88 11.59 1.11
N PHE A 51 6.40 10.37 1.03
CA PHE A 51 6.03 9.28 1.95
C PHE A 51 6.33 9.63 3.41
N GLU A 52 7.53 10.12 3.72
CA GLU A 52 7.92 10.50 5.08
C GLU A 52 7.04 11.63 5.63
N ALA A 53 6.82 12.68 4.82
CA ALA A 53 5.99 13.82 5.19
C ALA A 53 4.54 13.39 5.45
N THR A 54 3.98 12.54 4.59
CA THR A 54 2.62 12.01 4.74
C THR A 54 2.50 11.12 5.97
N THR A 55 3.47 10.23 6.21
CA THR A 55 3.51 9.36 7.39
C THR A 55 3.55 10.17 8.68
N LYS A 56 4.36 11.23 8.74
CA LYS A 56 4.38 12.15 9.90
C LYS A 56 3.05 12.85 10.09
N ALA A 57 2.47 13.39 9.01
CA ALA A 57 1.17 14.04 9.09
C ALA A 57 0.10 13.08 9.65
N HIS A 58 0.03 11.86 9.12
CA HIS A 58 -0.97 10.87 9.50
C HIS A 58 -0.75 10.32 10.91
N THR A 59 0.50 10.06 11.31
CA THR A 59 0.79 9.48 12.63
C THR A 59 0.79 10.53 13.74
N GLU A 60 1.48 11.65 13.57
CA GLU A 60 1.70 12.64 14.63
C GLU A 60 0.50 13.58 14.82
N VAL A 61 -0.16 13.96 13.73
CA VAL A 61 -1.29 14.89 13.76
C VAL A 61 -2.62 14.15 13.55
N GLY A 62 -2.65 13.23 12.59
CA GLY A 62 -3.85 12.45 12.28
C GLY A 62 -4.16 11.35 13.29
N ASN A 63 -3.19 10.95 14.13
CA ASN A 63 -3.29 9.82 15.05
C ASN A 63 -3.77 8.53 14.36
N VAL A 64 -3.28 8.28 13.15
CA VAL A 64 -3.56 7.08 12.34
C VAL A 64 -2.36 6.13 12.46
N PRO A 65 -2.54 4.90 12.98
CA PRO A 65 -1.46 3.94 13.06
C PRO A 65 -0.90 3.60 11.68
N ASN A 66 0.42 3.53 11.55
CA ASN A 66 1.12 3.20 10.31
C ASN A 66 2.04 2.00 10.51
N ILE A 67 1.99 1.07 9.56
CA ILE A 67 2.93 -0.04 9.42
C ILE A 67 3.70 0.19 8.13
N HIS A 68 5.03 0.18 8.21
CA HIS A 68 5.90 0.40 7.06
C HIS A 68 6.64 -0.89 6.69
N LEU A 69 6.45 -1.35 5.45
CA LEU A 69 7.13 -2.49 4.87
C LEU A 69 8.10 -2.00 3.77
N LEU A 70 9.38 -1.95 4.11
CA LEU A 70 10.45 -1.59 3.17
C LEU A 70 11.00 -2.85 2.50
N PHE A 71 11.03 -2.87 1.18
CA PHE A 71 11.64 -3.95 0.40
C PHE A 71 12.76 -3.43 -0.52
N ASP A 72 13.74 -4.26 -0.84
CA ASP A 72 15.01 -3.79 -1.40
C ASP A 72 14.95 -3.44 -2.90
N SER A 73 14.32 -4.31 -3.70
CA SER A 73 14.28 -4.24 -5.16
C SER A 73 12.94 -4.68 -5.71
N PHE A 74 12.54 -4.23 -6.91
CA PHE A 74 11.32 -4.69 -7.56
C PHE A 74 11.63 -5.80 -8.56
N ASN A 75 11.81 -7.02 -8.06
CA ASN A 75 12.14 -8.21 -8.85
C ASN A 75 11.34 -9.45 -8.38
N GLU A 76 11.48 -10.55 -9.10
CA GLU A 76 10.75 -11.79 -8.88
C GLU A 76 11.05 -12.41 -7.51
N GLU A 77 12.29 -12.30 -7.03
CA GLU A 77 12.69 -12.76 -5.69
C GLU A 77 11.93 -12.01 -4.60
N THR A 78 11.93 -10.67 -4.69
CA THR A 78 11.23 -9.82 -3.73
C THR A 78 9.72 -10.03 -3.79
N LEU A 79 9.17 -10.22 -5.00
CA LEU A 79 7.76 -10.54 -5.18
C LEU A 79 7.38 -11.86 -4.51
N GLY A 80 8.18 -12.91 -4.71
CA GLY A 80 8.00 -14.20 -4.05
C GLY A 80 8.08 -14.09 -2.52
N ALA A 81 9.03 -13.32 -2.01
CA ALA A 81 9.14 -13.05 -0.57
C ALA A 81 7.90 -12.31 -0.02
N LEU A 82 7.37 -11.33 -0.74
CA LEU A 82 6.15 -10.60 -0.36
C LEU A 82 4.93 -11.52 -0.36
N PHE A 83 4.76 -12.41 -1.34
CA PHE A 83 3.69 -13.39 -1.34
C PHE A 83 3.73 -14.28 -0.10
N MET A 84 4.88 -14.91 0.17
CA MET A 84 5.04 -15.76 1.35
C MET A 84 4.85 -15.00 2.66
N PHE A 85 5.32 -13.75 2.73
CA PHE A 85 5.11 -12.88 3.88
C PHE A 85 3.61 -12.64 4.14
N PHE A 86 2.85 -12.21 3.12
CA PHE A 86 1.44 -11.90 3.27
C PHE A 86 0.57 -13.13 3.49
N GLU A 87 0.84 -14.26 2.82
CA GLU A 87 0.10 -15.51 3.04
C GLU A 87 0.26 -16.02 4.47
N ARG A 88 1.48 -15.95 5.01
CA ARG A 88 1.75 -16.31 6.40
C ARG A 88 1.13 -15.32 7.37
N ALA A 89 1.27 -14.02 7.13
CA ALA A 89 0.69 -12.97 7.97
C ALA A 89 -0.84 -13.09 8.02
N LEU A 90 -1.50 -13.37 6.89
CA LEU A 90 -2.93 -13.61 6.79
C LEU A 90 -3.33 -14.83 7.62
N THR A 91 -2.63 -15.94 7.46
CA THR A 91 -2.92 -17.18 8.19
C THR A 91 -2.82 -16.95 9.70
N MET A 92 -1.75 -16.28 10.16
CA MET A 92 -1.57 -15.94 11.57
C MET A 92 -2.67 -14.98 12.07
N SER A 93 -3.01 -13.95 11.30
CA SER A 93 -4.05 -12.97 11.64
C SER A 93 -5.43 -13.63 11.75
N ALA A 94 -5.78 -14.53 10.84
CA ALA A 94 -7.03 -15.29 10.88
C ALA A 94 -7.15 -16.13 12.16
N TYR A 95 -6.08 -16.83 12.55
CA TYR A 95 -6.08 -17.59 13.79
C TYR A 95 -6.16 -16.69 15.03
N LEU A 96 -5.49 -15.54 15.03
CA LEU A 96 -5.62 -14.55 16.11
C LEU A 96 -7.05 -13.99 16.22
N LEU A 97 -7.75 -13.86 15.10
CA LEU A 97 -9.15 -13.45 15.04
C LEU A 97 -10.13 -14.59 15.39
N GLY A 98 -9.65 -15.84 15.49
CA GLY A 98 -10.48 -17.01 15.80
C GLY A 98 -11.29 -17.53 14.61
N VAL A 99 -10.88 -17.24 13.37
CA VAL A 99 -11.54 -17.72 12.14
C VAL A 99 -10.67 -18.74 11.39
N ASN A 100 -11.29 -19.54 10.52
CA ASN A 100 -10.56 -20.48 9.67
C ASN A 100 -10.01 -19.75 8.43
N PRO A 101 -8.68 -19.64 8.23
CA PRO A 101 -8.10 -18.95 7.07
C PRO A 101 -8.32 -19.68 5.73
N PHE A 102 -8.73 -20.94 5.74
CA PHE A 102 -8.74 -21.83 4.58
C PHE A 102 -10.15 -22.19 4.10
N ASN A 103 -11.16 -21.38 4.43
CA ASN A 103 -12.53 -21.58 3.95
C ASN A 103 -13.19 -20.28 3.49
N GLN A 104 -14.31 -20.41 2.75
CA GLN A 104 -15.04 -19.27 2.19
C GLN A 104 -16.56 -19.54 2.09
N PRO A 105 -17.26 -19.87 3.18
CA PRO A 105 -18.67 -20.30 3.12
C PRO A 105 -19.62 -19.23 2.54
N GLY A 106 -19.30 -17.94 2.71
CA GLY A 106 -20.15 -16.84 2.25
C GLY A 106 -20.33 -16.77 0.73
N VAL A 107 -19.37 -17.26 -0.07
CA VAL A 107 -19.49 -17.19 -1.55
C VAL A 107 -20.59 -18.10 -2.10
N GLU A 108 -20.93 -19.16 -1.37
CA GLU A 108 -21.95 -20.11 -1.82
C GLU A 108 -23.36 -19.52 -1.74
N VAL A 109 -23.58 -18.49 -0.91
CA VAL A 109 -24.88 -17.83 -0.77
C VAL A 109 -25.28 -17.13 -2.07
N TYR A 110 -24.41 -16.26 -2.61
CA TYR A 110 -24.75 -15.55 -3.85
C TYR A 110 -24.77 -16.48 -5.06
N LYS A 111 -23.92 -17.52 -5.09
CA LYS A 111 -23.95 -18.54 -6.16
C LYS A 111 -25.28 -19.27 -6.20
N LYS A 112 -25.83 -19.66 -5.04
CA LYS A 112 -27.16 -20.28 -4.95
C LYS A 112 -28.27 -19.35 -5.45
N ASN A 113 -28.25 -18.09 -5.03
CA ASN A 113 -29.21 -17.09 -5.49
C ASN A 113 -29.14 -16.92 -7.01
N MET A 114 -27.92 -16.83 -7.55
CA MET A 114 -27.69 -16.73 -8.99
C MET A 114 -28.24 -17.94 -9.75
N PHE A 115 -28.00 -19.17 -9.28
CA PHE A 115 -28.53 -20.37 -9.92
C PHE A 115 -30.05 -20.44 -9.86
N SER A 116 -30.65 -20.02 -8.74
CA SER A 116 -32.11 -19.93 -8.61
C SER A 116 -32.71 -18.91 -9.59
N ILE A 117 -32.08 -17.74 -9.78
CA ILE A 117 -32.55 -16.70 -10.69
C ILE A 117 -32.38 -17.11 -12.16
N LEU A 118 -31.31 -17.82 -12.48
CA LEU A 118 -31.03 -18.29 -13.85
C LEU A 118 -31.73 -19.60 -14.20
N GLU A 119 -32.61 -20.11 -13.33
CA GLU A 119 -33.33 -21.38 -13.51
C GLU A 119 -32.40 -22.55 -13.86
N LYS A 120 -31.17 -22.51 -13.36
CA LYS A 120 -30.18 -23.56 -13.61
C LYS A 120 -30.61 -24.81 -12.84
N LYS A 121 -31.03 -25.85 -13.57
CA LYS A 121 -31.31 -27.18 -13.00
C LYS A 121 -30.07 -27.84 -12.41
#